data_AF-A0A819YK62-F1
#
_entry.id   AF-A0A819YK62-F1
#
_cell.length_a   1.000
_cell.length_b   1.000
_cell.length_c   1.000
_cell.angle_alpha   90.00
_cell.angle_beta   90.00
_cell.angle_gamma   90.00
#
_symmetry.space_group_name_H-M   'P 1'
#
loop_
_entity.id
_entity.type
_entity.pdbx_description
1 polymer ?
#
loop_
_entity_poly.entity_id
_entity_poly.type
_entity_poly.pdbx_seq_one_letter_code
_entity_poly.pdbx_strand_id
1 'polypeptide(L)'
;MSIEQNLLINIIDQIVLLDENFSSNDLNAIRTFKSTAASSSNSSTNSLLQILPVSVQRQVNEYLNEIIEQLVLCTGVNTKSQLPNTISHIIKRTLSSRKEIMIKNGHFIKQIQALNELYSKLNTQIQNVCIEQLKMIKANDLNTSHIDTLREQYQLLLKQIQY
;
A
#
# COMPACT_ATOMS: atom_id res chain seq x y z
N MET A 1 -1.88 -32.83 -3.37
CA MET A 1 -1.65 -31.57 -2.64
C MET A 1 -2.68 -31.46 -1.53
N SER A 2 -2.25 -31.29 -0.28
CA SER A 2 -3.18 -31.23 0.86
C SER A 2 -3.91 -29.87 0.92
N ILE A 3 -5.04 -29.81 1.63
CA ILE A 3 -5.78 -28.56 1.88
C ILE A 3 -4.88 -27.53 2.59
N GLU A 4 -4.05 -27.99 3.53
CA GLU A 4 -3.11 -27.15 4.28
C GLU A 4 -2.03 -26.54 3.40
N GLN A 5 -1.45 -27.34 2.49
CA GLN A 5 -0.45 -26.85 1.52
C GLN A 5 -1.05 -25.79 0.58
N ASN A 6 -2.26 -26.03 0.09
CA ASN A 6 -2.99 -25.05 -0.74
C ASN A 6 -3.29 -23.75 0.02
N LEU A 7 -3.66 -23.84 1.29
CA LEU A 7 -3.89 -22.66 2.12
C LEU A 7 -2.60 -21.85 2.30
N LEU A 8 -1.48 -22.53 2.57
CA LEU A 8 -0.17 -21.89 2.76
C LEU A 8 0.31 -21.17 1.49
N ILE A 9 0.18 -21.82 0.32
CA ILE A 9 0.52 -21.21 -0.97
C ILE A 9 -0.29 -19.94 -1.19
N ASN A 10 -1.60 -19.98 -0.95
CA ASN A 10 -2.46 -18.81 -1.09
C ASN A 10 -2.06 -17.67 -0.15
N ILE A 11 -1.68 -17.96 1.09
CA ILE A 11 -1.21 -16.94 2.04
C ILE A 11 0.09 -16.29 1.54
N ILE A 12 1.04 -17.09 1.06
CA ILE A 12 2.33 -16.60 0.55
C ILE A 12 2.15 -15.79 -0.73
N ASP A 13 1.25 -16.19 -1.62
CA ASP A 13 0.88 -15.41 -2.81
C ASP A 13 0.37 -14.03 -2.42
N GLN A 14 -0.47 -13.94 -1.39
CA GLN A 14 -0.96 -12.65 -0.91
C GLN A 14 0.16 -11.81 -0.26
N ILE A 15 1.05 -12.43 0.52
CA ILE A 15 2.20 -11.71 1.11
C ILE A 15 3.08 -11.09 0.01
N VAL A 16 3.40 -11.85 -1.04
CA VAL A 16 4.19 -11.35 -2.19
C VAL A 16 3.48 -10.21 -2.93
N LEU A 17 2.15 -10.25 -3.02
CA LEU A 17 1.37 -9.19 -3.64
C LEU A 17 1.26 -7.93 -2.76
N LEU A 18 1.46 -8.06 -1.45
CA LEU A 18 1.25 -6.99 -0.48
C LEU A 18 2.55 -6.27 -0.07
N ASP A 19 3.70 -6.91 -0.17
CA ASP A 19 5.00 -6.35 0.21
C ASP A 19 5.92 -6.21 -1.02
N GLU A 20 6.11 -4.97 -1.47
CA GLU A 20 6.96 -4.65 -2.63
C GLU A 20 8.47 -4.72 -2.31
N ASN A 21 8.85 -4.97 -1.05
CA ASN A 21 10.25 -4.91 -0.60
C ASN A 21 10.98 -6.26 -0.65
N PHE A 22 10.44 -7.28 -1.33
CA PHE A 22 11.14 -8.55 -1.45
C PHE A 22 12.40 -8.44 -2.29
N SER A 23 13.52 -8.94 -1.75
CA SER A 23 14.74 -9.08 -2.52
C SER A 23 14.60 -10.20 -3.56
N SER A 24 15.46 -10.19 -4.58
CA SER A 24 15.54 -11.27 -5.58
C SER A 24 15.76 -12.65 -4.95
N ASN A 25 16.46 -12.70 -3.81
CA ASN A 25 16.70 -13.95 -3.07
C ASN A 25 15.42 -14.44 -2.39
N ASP A 26 14.61 -13.54 -1.83
CA ASP A 26 13.33 -13.88 -1.21
C ASP A 26 12.35 -14.44 -2.24
N LEU A 27 12.26 -13.79 -3.40
CA LEU A 27 11.42 -14.25 -4.51
C LEU A 27 11.84 -15.62 -5.05
N ASN A 28 13.14 -15.90 -5.09
CA ASN A 28 13.65 -17.21 -5.49
C ASN A 28 13.35 -18.29 -4.45
N ALA A 29 13.46 -17.99 -3.15
CA ALA A 29 13.08 -18.89 -2.07
C ALA A 29 11.58 -19.20 -2.10
N ILE A 30 10.74 -18.20 -2.35
CA ILE A 30 9.28 -18.35 -2.51
C ILE A 30 8.94 -19.19 -3.75
N ARG A 31 9.63 -18.99 -4.87
CA ARG A 31 9.45 -19.82 -6.08
C ARG A 31 9.79 -21.29 -5.79
N THR A 32 10.88 -21.52 -5.06
CA THR A 32 11.34 -22.85 -4.65
C THR A 32 10.36 -23.52 -3.68
N PHE A 33 9.81 -22.75 -2.75
CA PHE A 33 8.72 -23.20 -1.88
C PHE A 33 7.52 -23.68 -2.70
N LYS A 34 7.04 -22.88 -3.67
CA LYS A 34 5.87 -23.21 -4.49
C LYS A 34 6.08 -24.45 -5.34
N SER A 35 7.25 -24.58 -5.97
CA SER A 35 7.57 -25.77 -6.75
C SER A 35 7.62 -27.02 -5.87
N THR A 36 8.21 -26.91 -4.67
CA THR A 36 8.33 -28.04 -3.74
C THR A 36 6.99 -28.44 -3.14
N ALA A 37 6.15 -27.47 -2.78
CA ALA A 37 4.80 -27.72 -2.28
C ALA A 37 3.88 -28.31 -3.37
N ALA A 38 4.10 -27.96 -4.63
CA ALA A 38 3.36 -28.53 -5.76
C ALA A 38 3.79 -29.97 -6.08
N SER A 39 5.07 -30.30 -5.93
CA SER A 39 5.63 -31.62 -6.28
C SER A 39 5.61 -32.63 -5.12
N SER A 40 5.51 -32.17 -3.87
CA SER A 40 5.60 -33.03 -2.69
C SER A 40 4.24 -33.27 -2.04
N SER A 41 3.68 -34.45 -2.28
CA SER A 41 2.45 -34.89 -1.60
C SER A 41 2.66 -35.27 -0.12
N ASN A 42 3.91 -35.45 0.31
CA ASN A 42 4.25 -36.04 1.62
C ASN A 42 5.11 -35.13 2.53
N SER A 43 5.45 -33.91 2.12
CA SER A 43 6.19 -32.98 2.98
C SER A 43 5.26 -32.30 3.98
N SER A 44 5.65 -32.33 5.25
CA SER A 44 4.95 -31.59 6.30
C SER A 44 5.02 -30.09 6.03
N THR A 45 3.97 -29.36 6.37
CA THR A 45 3.90 -27.89 6.24
C THR A 45 5.06 -27.20 6.97
N ASN A 46 5.49 -27.73 8.11
CA ASN A 46 6.68 -27.24 8.83
C ASN A 46 7.98 -27.37 8.04
N SER A 47 8.20 -28.48 7.32
CA SER A 47 9.39 -28.63 6.47
C SER A 47 9.36 -27.67 5.27
N LEU A 48 8.16 -27.37 4.74
CA LEU A 48 8.00 -26.42 3.65
C LEU A 48 8.25 -24.98 4.12
N LEU A 49 7.79 -24.59 5.31
CA LEU A 49 8.01 -23.25 5.86
C LEU A 49 9.49 -22.90 6.04
N GLN A 50 10.35 -23.89 6.32
CA GLN A 50 11.80 -23.69 6.47
C GLN A 50 12.50 -23.25 5.16
N ILE A 51 11.86 -23.46 4.01
CA ILE A 51 12.37 -23.02 2.69
C ILE A 51 12.23 -21.51 2.54
N LEU A 52 11.28 -20.89 3.25
CA LEU A 52 10.99 -19.47 3.14
C LEU A 52 12.01 -18.64 3.92
N PRO A 53 12.28 -17.40 3.50
CA PRO A 53 13.06 -16.45 4.29
C PRO A 53 12.41 -16.21 5.67
N VAL A 54 13.22 -15.94 6.70
CA VAL A 54 12.75 -15.72 8.07
C VAL A 54 11.74 -14.56 8.15
N SER A 55 11.91 -13.52 7.35
CA SER A 55 10.95 -12.40 7.23
C SER A 55 9.57 -12.86 6.75
N VAL A 56 9.53 -13.69 5.71
CA VAL A 56 8.29 -14.27 5.17
C VAL A 56 7.67 -15.24 6.17
N GLN A 57 8.48 -16.07 6.84
CA GLN A 57 7.98 -16.96 7.90
C GLN A 57 7.31 -16.17 9.02
N ARG A 58 7.92 -15.03 9.44
CA ARG A 58 7.34 -14.15 10.45
C ARG A 58 6.01 -13.55 9.99
N GLN A 59 5.94 -13.03 8.77
CA GLN A 59 4.72 -12.47 8.19
C GLN A 59 3.61 -13.54 8.05
N VAL A 60 3.95 -14.77 7.64
CA VAL A 60 3.00 -15.90 7.59
C VAL A 60 2.44 -16.21 8.99
N ASN A 61 3.30 -16.25 10.00
CA ASN A 61 2.87 -16.51 11.38
C ASN A 61 2.02 -15.38 11.96
N GLU A 62 2.36 -14.11 11.68
CA GLU A 62 1.55 -12.95 12.03
C GLU A 62 0.14 -13.05 11.39
N TYR A 63 0.07 -13.38 10.10
CA TYR A 63 -1.20 -13.56 9.39
C TYR A 63 -2.04 -14.72 9.95
N LEU A 64 -1.40 -15.84 10.30
CA LEU A 64 -2.07 -16.98 10.91
C LEU A 64 -2.60 -16.63 12.30
N ASN A 65 -1.83 -15.89 13.10
CA ASN A 65 -2.25 -15.45 14.42
C ASN A 65 -3.43 -14.46 14.34
N GLU A 66 -3.41 -13.50 13.41
CA GLU A 66 -4.57 -12.62 13.17
C GLU A 66 -5.83 -13.43 12.82
N ILE A 67 -5.69 -14.46 11.97
CA ILE A 67 -6.81 -15.34 11.60
C ILE A 67 -7.31 -16.12 12.83
N ILE A 68 -6.41 -16.64 13.66
CA ILE A 68 -6.74 -17.37 14.89
C ILE A 68 -7.44 -16.46 15.90
N GLU A 69 -6.95 -15.25 16.12
CA GLU A 69 -7.57 -14.29 17.03
C GLU A 69 -8.98 -13.92 16.58
N GLN A 70 -9.18 -13.67 15.27
CA GLN A 70 -10.51 -13.42 14.73
C GLN A 70 -11.43 -14.64 14.85
N LEU A 71 -10.89 -15.86 14.75
CA LEU A 71 -11.65 -17.10 14.94
C LEU A 71 -12.10 -17.29 16.38
N VAL A 72 -11.23 -17.02 17.36
CA VAL A 72 -11.54 -17.10 18.79
C VAL A 72 -12.62 -16.07 19.14
N LEU A 73 -12.51 -14.86 18.62
CA LEU A 73 -13.49 -13.78 18.81
C LEU A 73 -14.84 -14.08 18.16
N CYS A 74 -14.86 -14.71 16.98
CA CYS A 74 -16.10 -14.91 16.22
C CYS A 74 -16.88 -16.16 16.61
N THR A 75 -16.28 -17.14 17.26
CA THR A 75 -16.94 -18.45 17.43
C THR A 75 -17.24 -18.84 18.86
N GLY A 76 -16.35 -18.66 19.84
CA GLY A 76 -16.55 -19.28 21.17
C GLY A 76 -16.85 -20.79 21.10
N VAL A 77 -16.55 -21.46 19.98
CA VAL A 77 -16.94 -22.84 19.68
C VAL A 77 -15.72 -23.74 19.62
N ASN A 78 -15.72 -24.76 20.48
CA ASN A 78 -14.80 -25.89 20.43
C ASN A 78 -15.30 -26.92 19.40
N THR A 79 -14.81 -26.93 18.15
CA THR A 79 -15.14 -28.01 17.21
C THR A 79 -14.09 -28.26 16.12
N LYS A 80 -13.38 -29.40 16.22
CA LYS A 80 -12.42 -29.93 15.24
C LYS A 80 -13.03 -30.37 13.89
N SER A 81 -14.36 -30.39 13.72
CA SER A 81 -15.01 -30.98 12.52
C SER A 81 -15.63 -29.97 11.54
N GLN A 82 -16.01 -28.78 11.98
CA GLN A 82 -16.59 -27.72 11.11
C GLN A 82 -15.62 -26.56 10.84
N LEU A 83 -14.49 -26.55 11.56
CA LEU A 83 -13.45 -25.53 11.47
C LEU A 83 -13.02 -25.21 10.02
N PRO A 84 -12.77 -26.19 9.12
CA PRO A 84 -12.23 -25.88 7.80
C PRO A 84 -13.18 -25.06 6.91
N ASN A 85 -14.48 -25.36 6.94
CA ASN A 85 -15.47 -24.67 6.12
C ASN A 85 -15.78 -23.28 6.68
N THR A 86 -15.88 -23.16 8.00
CA THR A 86 -16.09 -21.86 8.67
C THR A 86 -14.88 -20.95 8.50
N ILE A 87 -13.65 -21.48 8.63
CA ILE A 87 -12.41 -20.76 8.31
C ILE A 87 -12.42 -20.31 6.85
N SER A 88 -12.73 -21.21 5.91
CA SER A 88 -12.77 -20.87 4.48
C SER A 88 -13.74 -19.73 4.18
N HIS A 89 -14.92 -19.74 4.81
CA HIS A 89 -15.93 -18.70 4.61
C HIS A 89 -15.52 -17.35 5.24
N ILE A 90 -14.92 -17.36 6.43
CA ILE A 90 -14.41 -16.14 7.08
C ILE A 90 -13.28 -15.55 6.26
N ILE A 91 -12.30 -16.36 5.84
CA ILE A 91 -11.20 -15.93 4.98
C ILE A 91 -11.74 -15.30 3.69
N LYS A 92 -12.69 -15.96 3.00
CA LYS A 92 -13.29 -15.40 1.77
C LYS A 92 -13.97 -14.06 2.01
N ARG A 93 -14.70 -13.91 3.13
CA ARG A 93 -15.39 -12.67 3.48
C ARG A 93 -14.41 -11.56 3.83
N THR A 94 -13.42 -11.82 4.68
CA THR A 94 -12.39 -10.85 5.07
C THR A 94 -11.55 -10.41 3.87
N LEU A 95 -11.18 -11.34 2.99
CA LEU A 95 -10.47 -11.04 1.74
C LEU A 95 -11.31 -10.17 0.79
N SER A 96 -12.61 -10.43 0.67
CA SER A 96 -13.50 -9.62 -0.17
C SER A 96 -13.61 -8.18 0.34
N SER A 97 -13.79 -7.99 1.66
CA SER A 97 -13.81 -6.67 2.27
C SER A 97 -12.47 -5.94 2.13
N ARG A 98 -11.34 -6.64 2.32
CA ARG A 98 -10.00 -6.05 2.13
C ARG A 98 -9.76 -5.64 0.66
N LYS A 99 -10.20 -6.43 -0.32
CA LYS A 99 -10.14 -6.07 -1.75
C LYS A 99 -10.93 -4.79 -2.05
N GLU A 100 -12.12 -4.64 -1.47
CA GLU A 100 -12.93 -3.44 -1.62
C GLU A 100 -12.24 -2.19 -1.05
N ILE A 101 -11.64 -2.30 0.14
CA ILE A 101 -10.84 -1.23 0.76
C ILE A 101 -9.65 -0.87 -0.13
N MET A 102 -8.95 -1.86 -0.67
CA MET A 102 -7.78 -1.65 -1.53
C MET A 102 -8.14 -0.91 -2.83
N ILE A 103 -9.26 -1.26 -3.45
CA ILE A 103 -9.79 -0.54 -4.62
C ILE A 103 -10.07 0.92 -4.26
N LYS A 104 -10.74 1.16 -3.13
CA LYS A 104 -11.02 2.53 -2.64
C LYS A 104 -9.72 3.31 -2.38
N ASN A 105 -8.71 2.70 -1.77
CA ASN A 105 -7.41 3.32 -1.55
C ASN A 105 -6.70 3.66 -2.87
N GLY A 106 -6.76 2.77 -3.87
CA GLY A 106 -6.24 3.05 -5.20
C GLY A 106 -6.91 4.26 -5.88
N HIS A 107 -8.22 4.44 -5.67
CA HIS A 107 -8.93 5.63 -6.12
C HIS A 107 -8.49 6.91 -5.37
N PHE A 108 -8.29 6.84 -4.05
CA PHE A 108 -7.79 7.97 -3.27
C PHE A 108 -6.39 8.42 -3.73
N ILE A 109 -5.48 7.48 -4.00
CA ILE A 109 -4.14 7.81 -4.50
C ILE A 109 -4.22 8.56 -5.83
N LYS A 110 -5.08 8.10 -6.76
CA LYS A 110 -5.30 8.78 -8.05
C LYS A 110 -5.88 10.19 -7.86
N GLN A 111 -6.81 10.36 -6.92
CA GLN A 111 -7.37 11.67 -6.60
C GLN A 111 -6.31 12.61 -6.01
N ILE A 112 -5.45 12.13 -5.12
CA ILE A 112 -4.34 12.91 -4.55
C ILE A 112 -3.35 13.34 -5.64
N GLN A 113 -2.99 12.44 -6.56
CA GLN A 113 -2.12 12.78 -7.70
C GLN A 113 -2.73 13.86 -8.59
N ALA A 114 -4.01 13.75 -8.94
CA ALA A 114 -4.71 14.77 -9.71
C ALA A 114 -4.76 16.13 -8.98
N LEU A 115 -4.94 16.11 -7.66
CA LEU A 115 -4.93 17.33 -6.84
C LEU A 115 -3.55 18.00 -6.85
N ASN A 116 -2.48 17.22 -6.72
CA ASN A 116 -1.10 17.70 -6.78
C ASN A 116 -0.76 18.32 -8.15
N GLU A 117 -1.24 17.71 -9.25
CA GLU A 117 -1.08 18.29 -10.58
C GLU A 117 -1.82 19.63 -10.73
N LEU A 118 -3.04 19.73 -10.21
CA LEU A 118 -3.80 20.97 -10.21
C LEU A 118 -3.09 22.06 -9.38
N TYR A 119 -2.56 21.70 -8.22
CA TYR A 119 -1.78 22.59 -7.38
C TYR A 119 -0.53 23.11 -8.10
N SER A 120 0.20 22.22 -8.77
CA SER A 120 1.37 22.58 -9.58
C SER A 120 1.01 23.56 -10.70
N LYS A 121 -0.07 23.30 -11.45
CA LYS A 121 -0.56 24.18 -12.51
C LYS A 121 -0.97 25.56 -11.97
N LEU A 122 -1.69 25.60 -10.85
CA LEU A 122 -2.10 26.85 -10.21
C LEU A 122 -0.87 27.67 -9.79
N ASN A 123 0.13 27.02 -9.18
CA ASN A 123 1.36 27.68 -8.78
C ASN A 123 2.09 28.32 -9.98
N THR A 124 2.19 27.60 -11.11
CA THR A 124 2.77 28.17 -12.34
C THR A 124 1.97 29.36 -12.87
N GLN A 125 0.62 29.30 -12.84
CA GLN A 125 -0.21 30.42 -13.28
C GLN A 125 0.00 31.67 -12.41
N ILE A 126 0.05 31.50 -11.09
CA ILE A 126 0.31 32.59 -10.15
C ILE A 126 1.68 33.22 -10.42
N GLN A 127 2.72 32.40 -10.58
CA GLN A 127 4.07 32.88 -10.91
C GLN A 127 4.08 33.69 -12.21
N ASN A 128 3.40 33.20 -13.24
CA ASN A 128 3.29 33.92 -14.52
C ASN A 128 2.60 35.28 -14.35
N VAL A 129 1.49 35.35 -13.59
CA VAL A 129 0.80 36.61 -13.31
C VAL A 129 1.72 37.59 -12.57
N CYS A 130 2.43 37.15 -11.53
CA CYS A 130 3.38 38.00 -10.80
C CYS A 130 4.51 38.52 -11.70
N ILE A 131 5.06 37.67 -12.57
CA ILE A 131 6.10 38.07 -13.52
C ILE A 131 5.57 39.13 -14.49
N GLU A 132 4.38 38.95 -15.06
CA GLU A 132 3.78 39.93 -15.98
C GLU A 132 3.45 41.26 -15.28
N GLN A 133 2.98 41.23 -14.04
CA GLN A 133 2.79 42.45 -13.24
C GLN A 133 4.09 43.20 -12.99
N LEU A 134 5.18 42.49 -12.62
CA LEU A 134 6.50 43.10 -12.43
C LEU A 134 7.04 43.72 -13.73
N LYS A 135 6.82 43.05 -14.89
CA LYS A 135 7.18 43.60 -16.20
C LYS A 135 6.40 44.89 -16.51
N MET A 136 5.09 44.92 -16.26
CA MET A 136 4.28 46.12 -16.45
C MET A 136 4.72 47.29 -15.55
N ILE A 137 5.04 47.02 -14.29
CA ILE A 137 5.54 48.05 -13.37
C ILE A 137 6.87 48.61 -13.83
N LYS A 138 7.80 47.74 -14.27
CA LYS A 138 9.09 48.14 -14.83
C LYS A 138 8.95 48.93 -16.13
N ALA A 139 7.99 48.56 -17.00
CA ALA A 139 7.74 49.25 -18.26
C ALA A 139 7.11 50.64 -18.08
N ASN A 140 6.38 50.84 -16.98
CA ASN A 140 5.67 52.09 -16.68
C ASN A 140 6.42 53.04 -15.73
N ASP A 141 7.70 52.76 -15.42
CA ASP A 141 8.54 53.57 -14.50
C ASP A 141 7.84 53.91 -13.17
N LEU A 142 6.99 52.98 -12.69
CA LEU A 142 6.19 53.18 -11.49
C LEU A 142 7.08 53.04 -10.24
N ASN A 143 7.08 54.13 -9.46
CA ASN A 143 7.74 54.38 -8.18
C ASN A 143 8.07 53.12 -7.36
N THR A 144 9.33 53.01 -6.92
CA THR A 144 9.95 51.86 -6.22
C THR A 144 9.13 51.26 -5.07
N SER A 145 8.27 52.04 -4.41
CA SER A 145 7.43 51.53 -3.31
C SER A 145 6.42 50.46 -3.76
N HIS A 146 5.89 50.53 -4.99
CA HIS A 146 4.94 49.52 -5.50
C HIS A 146 5.64 48.19 -5.81
N ILE A 147 6.91 48.25 -6.23
CA ILE A 147 7.73 47.05 -6.48
C ILE A 147 7.99 46.30 -5.17
N ASP A 148 8.27 47.02 -4.09
CA ASP A 148 8.56 46.40 -2.79
C ASP A 148 7.31 45.76 -2.16
N THR A 149 6.13 46.39 -2.28
CA THR A 149 4.87 45.79 -1.81
C THR A 149 4.53 44.49 -2.55
N LEU A 150 4.74 44.46 -3.87
CA LEU A 150 4.47 43.25 -4.69
C LEU A 150 5.47 42.13 -4.39
N ARG A 151 6.73 42.49 -4.13
CA ARG A 151 7.76 41.54 -3.69
C ARG A 151 7.41 40.92 -2.33
N GLU A 152 6.95 41.72 -1.37
CA GLU A 152 6.50 41.22 -0.06
C GLU A 152 5.29 40.29 -0.17
N GLN A 153 4.29 40.65 -0.97
CA GLN A 153 3.12 39.79 -1.20
C GLN A 153 3.50 38.45 -1.84
N TYR A 154 4.43 38.46 -2.80
CA TYR A 154 4.93 37.24 -3.42
C TYR A 154 5.69 36.35 -2.43
N GLN A 155 6.53 36.93 -1.56
CA GLN A 155 7.23 36.16 -0.53
C GLN A 155 6.30 35.59 0.54
N LEU A 156 5.25 36.33 0.92
CA LEU A 156 4.19 35.85 1.82
C LEU A 156 3.46 34.66 1.20
N LEU A 157 3.13 34.74 -0.09
CA LEU A 157 2.47 33.66 -0.80
C LEU A 157 3.35 32.40 -0.87
N LEU A 158 4.64 32.56 -1.17
CA LEU A 158 5.61 31.45 -1.19
C LEU A 158 5.74 30.77 0.18
N LYS A 159 5.71 31.54 1.28
CA LYS A 159 5.73 30.98 2.65
C LYS A 159 4.47 30.16 2.97
N GLN A 160 3.30 30.58 2.48
CA GLN A 160 2.04 29.87 2.70
C GLN A 160 1.94 28.58 1.87
N ILE A 161 2.69 28.48 0.78
CA ILE A 161 2.74 27.31 -0.13
C ILE A 161 3.72 26.22 0.37
N GLN A 162 4.67 26.56 1.25
CA GLN A 162 5.69 25.62 1.76
C GLN A 162 5.31 24.87 3.06
N TYR A 163 4.12 25.14 3.62
CA TYR A 163 3.54 24.40 4.76
C TYR A 163 2.42 23.49 4.28
#